data_AF-A0A973RI37-F1
#
_entry.id   AF-A0A973RI37-F1
#
_cell.length_a   1.000
_cell.length_b   1.000
_cell.length_c   1.000
_cell.angle_alpha   90.00
_cell.angle_beta   90.00
_cell.angle_gamma   90.00
#
_symmetry.space_group_name_H-M   'P 1'
#
loop_
_entity.id
_entity.type
_entity.pdbx_description
1 polymer ?
#
loop_
_entity_poly.entity_id
_entity_poly.type
_entity_poly.pdbx_seq_one_letter_code
_entity_poly.pdbx_strand_id
1 'polypeptide(L)' 'MFTDHYELTMLQASLHSGAAHRRAVFEVFARRLPDGRRYGVVAGTGRLLEGIAGFRF' A
#
# COMPACT_ATOMS: atom_id res chain seq x y z
N MET A 1 7.46 12.36 5.14
CA MET A 1 6.74 11.12 5.47
C MET A 1 5.64 10.94 4.44
N PHE A 2 5.63 9.87 3.64
CA PHE A 2 4.62 9.60 2.60
C PHE A 2 3.56 8.61 3.11
N THR A 3 2.96 8.90 4.27
CA THR A 3 1.94 8.09 4.93
C THR A 3 0.94 9.05 5.56
N ASP A 4 -0.33 8.67 5.64
CA ASP A 4 -1.33 9.48 6.34
C ASP A 4 -1.33 9.16 7.84
N HIS A 5 -1.77 10.09 8.68
CA HIS A 5 -1.93 9.90 10.12
C HIS A 5 -2.86 8.73 10.46
N TYR A 6 -3.85 8.45 9.59
CA TYR A 6 -4.69 7.27 9.72
C TYR A 6 -3.90 5.96 9.74
N GLU A 7 -2.87 5.84 8.90
CA GLU A 7 -2.06 4.62 8.80
C GLU A 7 -1.22 4.41 10.07
N LEU A 8 -0.71 5.49 10.66
CA LEU A 8 0.05 5.45 11.92
C LEU A 8 -0.83 5.07 13.12
N THR A 9 -2.03 5.63 13.21
CA THR A 9 -2.99 5.27 14.27
C THR A 9 -3.47 3.83 14.15
N MET A 10 -3.68 3.34 12.92
CA MET A 10 -3.94 1.92 12.65
C MET A 10 -2.77 1.03 13.09
N LEU A 11 -1.53 1.39 12.76
CA LEU A 11 -0.34 0.64 13.17
C LEU A 11 -0.27 0.54 14.71
N GLN A 12 -0.44 1.67 15.41
CA GLN A 12 -0.45 1.70 16.87
C GLN A 12 -1.52 0.78 17.46
N ALA A 13 -2.74 0.81 16.94
CA ALA A 13 -3.83 -0.06 17.39
C ALA A 13 -3.53 -1.55 17.11
N SER A 14 -2.92 -1.85 15.95
CA SER A 14 -2.54 -3.22 15.59
C SER A 14 -1.44 -3.79 16.49
N LEU A 15 -0.48 -2.95 16.92
CA LEU A 15 0.56 -3.33 17.87
C LEU A 15 -0.04 -3.60 19.25
N HIS A 16 -0.91 -2.71 19.74
CA HIS A 16 -1.56 -2.85 21.05
C HIS A 16 -2.46 -4.09 21.14
N SER A 17 -3.16 -4.44 20.06
CA SER A 17 -4.05 -5.60 20.00
C SER A 17 -3.35 -6.93 19.66
N GLY A 18 -2.04 -6.92 19.43
CA GLY A 18 -1.27 -8.08 18.95
C GLY A 18 -1.60 -8.49 17.51
N ALA A 19 -2.42 -7.72 16.79
CA ALA A 19 -2.79 -7.99 15.40
C ALA A 19 -1.63 -7.74 14.41
N ALA A 20 -0.65 -6.92 14.78
CA ALA A 20 0.50 -6.56 13.95
C ALA A 20 1.31 -7.75 13.44
N HIS A 21 1.25 -8.90 14.13
CA HIS A 21 2.00 -10.11 13.77
C HIS A 21 1.18 -11.14 12.98
N ARG A 22 -0.09 -10.85 12.70
CA ARG A 22 -0.94 -11.75 11.91
C ARG A 22 -0.53 -11.65 10.44
N ARG A 23 -0.48 -12.79 9.76
CA ARG A 23 -0.27 -12.81 8.30
C ARG A 23 -1.46 -12.14 7.61
N ALA A 24 -1.16 -11.17 6.75
CA ALA A 24 -2.14 -10.45 5.95
C ALA A 24 -1.70 -10.44 4.49
N VAL A 25 -2.69 -10.35 3.58
CA VAL A 25 -2.48 -10.20 2.14
C VAL A 25 -3.27 -8.96 1.70
N PHE A 26 -2.65 -8.14 0.87
CA PHE A 26 -3.26 -6.94 0.31
C PHE A 26 -3.25 -7.03 -1.21
N GLU A 27 -4.37 -6.67 -1.84
CA GLU A 27 -4.52 -6.63 -3.28
C GLU A 27 -4.82 -5.21 -3.74
N VAL A 28 -4.17 -4.78 -4.82
CA VAL A 28 -4.36 -3.45 -5.39
C VAL A 28 -4.86 -3.61 -6.82
N PHE A 29 -6.04 -3.05 -7.11
CA PHE A 29 -6.67 -3.11 -8.42
C PHE A 29 -7.41 -1.80 -8.73
N ALA A 30 -7.53 -1.48 -10.01
CA ALA A 30 -8.34 -0.36 -10.47
C ALA A 30 -9.81 -0.79 -10.56
N ARG A 31 -10.74 0.04 -10.04
CA ARG A 31 -12.19 -0.23 -10.11
C ARG A 31 -12.83 0.16 -11.44
N ARG A 32 -12.18 1.04 -12.21
CA ARG A 32 -12.66 1.52 -13.51
C ARG A 32 -11.49 1.98 -14.36
N LEU A 33 -11.60 1.81 -15.67
CA LEU A 33 -10.68 2.39 -16.64
C LEU A 33 -11.12 3.82 -17.02
N PRO A 34 -10.18 4.72 -17.33
CA PRO A 34 -10.53 6.03 -17.87
C PRO A 34 -11.43 5.90 -19.11
N ASP A 35 -12.33 6.88 -19.30
CA ASP A 35 -13.30 6.83 -20.39
C ASP A 35 -12.63 6.69 -21.76
N GLY A 36 -13.22 5.85 -22.60
CA GLY A 36 -12.70 5.52 -23.92
C GLY A 36 -11.54 4.50 -23.93
N ARG A 37 -11.09 3.98 -22.79
CA ARG A 37 -10.03 2.96 -22.73
C ARG A 37 -10.57 1.56 -22.46
N ARG A 38 -10.12 0.59 -23.27
CA ARG A 38 -10.46 -0.84 -23.12
C ARG A 38 -9.46 -1.63 -22.28
N TYR A 39 -8.30 -1.05 -21.98
CA TYR A 39 -7.26 -1.67 -21.16
C TYR A 39 -6.51 -0.62 -20.33
N GLY A 40 -5.94 -1.06 -19.21
CA GLY A 40 -4.99 -0.29 -18.41
C GLY A 40 -3.56 -0.73 -18.67
N VAL A 41 -2.60 0.11 -18.32
CA VAL A 41 -1.17 -0.23 -18.32
C VAL A 41 -0.68 -0.08 -16.88
N VAL A 42 -0.06 -1.13 -16.34
CA VAL A 42 0.58 -1.05 -15.02
C VAL A 42 1.99 -0.50 -15.21
N ALA A 43 2.32 0.52 -14.43
CA ALA A 43 3.63 1.16 -14.43
C ALA A 43 4.01 1.56 -12.99
N GLY A 44 5.31 1.71 -12.73
CA GLY A 44 5.81 2.15 -11.42
C GLY A 44 6.18 1.04 -10.44
N THR A 45 6.06 -0.23 -10.81
CA THR A 45 6.46 -1.36 -9.96
C THR A 45 7.93 -1.30 -9.54
N GLY A 46 8.85 -0.91 -10.44
CA GLY A 46 10.27 -0.73 -10.11
C GLY A 46 10.49 0.33 -9.02
N ARG A 47 9.87 1.51 -9.18
CA ARG A 47 9.92 2.59 -8.19
C ARG A 47 9.37 2.16 -6.83
N LEU A 48 8.31 1.35 -6.81
CA LEU A 48 7.76 0.80 -5.57
C LEU A 48 8.77 -0.12 -4.88
N LEU A 49 9.39 -1.05 -5.62
CA LEU A 49 10.39 -1.97 -5.07
C LEU A 49 11.60 -1.22 -4.51
N GLU A 50 12.09 -0.21 -5.23
CA GLU A 50 13.17 0.66 -4.77
C GLU A 50 12.79 1.41 -3.49
N GLY A 51 11.57 1.94 -3.42
CA GLY A 51 11.05 2.63 -2.23
C GLY A 51 10.96 1.71 -1.00
N ILE A 52 10.55 0.45 -1.19
CA ILE A 52 10.50 -0.55 -0.12
C ILE A 52 11.91 -0.91 0.35
N ALA A 53 12.84 -1.15 -0.58
CA ALA A 53 14.22 -1.50 -0.26
C ALA A 53 14.93 -0.40 0.55
N GLY A 54 14.63 0.86 0.25
CA GLY A 54 15.16 2.04 0.95
C GLY A 54 14.37 2.50 2.18
N PHE A 55 13.31 1.80 2.58
CA PHE A 55 12.41 2.27 3.63
C PHE A 55 13.11 2.37 5.00
N ARG A 56 12.97 3.54 5.64
CA ARG A 56 13.47 3.88 6.97
C ARG A 56 12.45 4.76 7.69
N PHE A 57 12.37 4.63 9.01
CA PHE A 57 11.52 5.44 9.89
C PHE A 57 12.18 6.76 10.25
#